data_AF-A0A3D2XMJ5-F1
#
_entry.id   AF-A0A3D2XMJ5-F1
#
_cell.length_a   1.000
_cell.length_b   1.000
_cell.length_c   1.000
_cell.angle_alpha   90.00
_cell.angle_beta   90.00
_cell.angle_gamma   90.00
#
_symmetry.space_group_name_H-M   'P 1'
#
loop_
_entity.id
_entity.type
_entity.pdbx_description
1 polymer ?
#
loop_
_entity_poly.entity_id
_entity_poly.type
_entity_poly.pdbx_seq_one_letter_code
_entity_poly.pdbx_strand_id
1 'polypeptide(L)'
;MGRAFEFRKARKMKRWSAMSKAFTRIGKDIVMAVKEGGGDPENNSRLRAVIQNAKSVNMPKDNIERAIKRASDKSQGDFKEVLFEGYGPHGIAILVETATDNNNRTVANIRSYFNKLNGSLGTTGSVEFM
;
A
#
# COMPACT_ATOMS: atom_id res chain seq x y z
N MET A 1 18.39 -27.48 -4.24
CA MET A 1 17.32 -27.05 -5.19
C MET A 1 17.50 -27.81 -6.50
N GLY A 2 16.46 -28.46 -7.02
CA GLY A 2 16.57 -29.25 -8.26
C GLY A 2 16.74 -28.41 -9.52
N ARG A 3 17.23 -29.01 -10.61
CA ARG A 3 17.48 -28.37 -11.93
C ARG A 3 16.27 -27.58 -12.46
N ALA A 4 15.05 -28.06 -12.20
CA ALA A 4 13.81 -27.39 -12.61
C ALA A 4 13.48 -26.09 -11.81
N PHE A 5 14.08 -25.90 -10.63
CA PHE A 5 13.99 -24.64 -9.89
C PHE A 5 14.89 -23.58 -10.52
N GLU A 6 16.14 -23.91 -10.84
CA GLU A 6 17.10 -22.97 -11.41
C GLU A 6 16.59 -22.34 -12.71
N PHE A 7 16.02 -23.14 -13.63
CA PHE A 7 15.40 -22.60 -14.86
C PHE A 7 14.21 -21.67 -14.62
N ARG A 8 13.47 -21.85 -13.52
CA ARG A 8 12.28 -21.04 -13.19
C ARG A 8 12.56 -19.94 -12.16
N LYS A 9 13.79 -19.87 -11.63
CA LYS A 9 14.19 -19.03 -10.49
C LYS A 9 13.93 -17.56 -10.77
N ALA A 10 14.42 -17.03 -11.90
CA ALA A 10 14.24 -15.62 -12.24
C ALA A 10 12.76 -15.21 -12.33
N ARG A 11 11.93 -16.02 -13.00
CA ARG A 11 10.49 -15.78 -13.12
C ARG A 11 9.77 -15.87 -11.77
N LYS A 12 10.12 -16.87 -10.95
CA LYS A 12 9.57 -17.04 -9.59
C LYS A 12 9.92 -15.84 -8.70
N MET A 13 11.19 -15.43 -8.67
CA MET A 13 11.65 -14.30 -7.86
C MET A 13 10.98 -12.99 -8.28
N LYS A 14 10.83 -12.73 -9.59
CA LYS A 14 10.12 -11.54 -10.08
C LYS A 14 8.67 -11.52 -9.60
N ARG A 15 7.96 -12.65 -9.70
CA ARG A 15 6.58 -12.79 -9.20
C ARG A 15 6.51 -12.58 -7.69
N TRP A 16 7.38 -13.22 -6.92
CA TRP A 16 7.38 -13.11 -5.46
C TRP A 16 7.70 -11.69 -4.98
N SER A 17 8.60 -10.98 -5.66
CA SER A 17 8.89 -9.57 -5.38
C SER A 17 7.67 -8.67 -5.60
N ALA A 18 6.92 -8.89 -6.69
CA ALA A 18 5.68 -8.15 -6.93
C ALA A 18 4.61 -8.48 -5.88
N MET A 19 4.45 -9.77 -5.54
CA MET A 19 3.50 -10.21 -4.52
C MET A 19 3.81 -9.67 -3.14
N SER A 20 5.09 -9.64 -2.72
CA SER A 20 5.44 -9.13 -1.38
C SER A 20 5.07 -7.66 -1.21
N LYS A 21 5.28 -6.84 -2.24
CA LYS A 21 4.89 -5.42 -2.23
C LYS A 21 3.37 -5.25 -2.15
N ALA A 22 2.63 -6.02 -2.94
CA ALA A 22 1.17 -6.00 -2.91
C ALA A 22 0.65 -6.44 -1.53
N PHE A 23 1.25 -7.47 -0.93
CA PHE A 23 0.85 -7.98 0.38
C PHE A 23 1.08 -6.94 1.48
N THR A 24 2.20 -6.21 1.45
CA THR A 24 2.45 -5.14 2.41
C THR A 24 1.46 -3.99 2.26
N ARG A 25 1.08 -3.60 1.02
CA ARG A 25 0.09 -2.54 0.80
C ARG A 25 -1.29 -2.94 1.32
N ILE A 26 -1.80 -4.07 0.85
CA ILE A 26 -3.12 -4.60 1.25
C ILE A 26 -3.16 -4.85 2.76
N GLY A 27 -2.07 -5.31 3.37
CA GLY A 27 -1.99 -5.47 4.82
C GLY A 27 -2.23 -4.18 5.60
N LYS A 28 -1.75 -3.02 5.10
CA LYS A 28 -2.04 -1.72 5.70
C LYS A 28 -3.51 -1.33 5.49
N ASP A 29 -4.05 -1.59 4.31
CA ASP A 29 -5.46 -1.30 4.00
C ASP A 29 -6.41 -2.10 4.91
N ILE A 30 -6.06 -3.36 5.23
CA ILE A 30 -6.79 -4.18 6.22
C ILE A 30 -6.73 -3.49 7.58
N VAL A 31 -5.55 -3.07 8.04
CA VAL A 31 -5.40 -2.44 9.36
C VAL A 31 -6.21 -1.15 9.44
N MET A 32 -6.21 -0.31 8.41
CA MET A 32 -7.00 0.92 8.36
C MET A 32 -8.50 0.62 8.37
N ALA A 33 -8.96 -0.29 7.52
CA ALA A 33 -10.37 -0.68 7.46
C ALA A 33 -10.89 -1.24 8.79
N VAL A 34 -10.09 -2.08 9.46
CA VAL A 34 -10.44 -2.65 10.77
C VAL A 34 -10.49 -1.57 11.86
N LYS A 35 -9.58 -0.59 11.83
CA LYS A 35 -9.57 0.51 12.79
C LYS A 35 -10.79 1.44 12.63
N GLU A 36 -11.25 1.66 11.41
CA GLU A 36 -12.39 2.53 11.12
C GLU A 36 -13.75 1.86 11.37
N GLY A 37 -13.90 0.60 10.96
CA GLY A 37 -15.20 -0.07 10.91
C GLY A 37 -15.28 -1.40 11.67
N GLY A 38 -14.24 -1.77 12.42
CA GLY A 38 -14.18 -3.04 13.15
C GLY A 38 -13.72 -4.22 12.31
N GLY A 39 -13.38 -5.31 12.99
CA GLY A 39 -12.75 -6.51 12.41
C GLY A 39 -13.67 -7.49 11.69
N ASP A 40 -14.97 -7.20 11.62
CA ASP A 40 -15.97 -8.09 11.03
C ASP A 40 -16.29 -7.68 9.58
N PRO A 41 -15.92 -8.50 8.57
CA PRO A 41 -16.20 -8.21 7.16
C PRO A 41 -17.69 -8.13 6.80
N GLU A 42 -18.58 -8.73 7.59
CA GLU A 42 -20.01 -8.65 7.32
C GLU A 42 -20.57 -7.26 7.64
N ASN A 43 -20.07 -6.66 8.71
CA ASN A 43 -20.48 -5.33 9.17
C ASN A 43 -19.60 -4.18 8.62
N ASN A 44 -18.50 -4.51 7.92
CA ASN A 44 -17.54 -3.54 7.37
C ASN A 44 -17.34 -3.73 5.86
N SER A 45 -18.02 -2.92 5.07
CA SER A 45 -17.95 -2.96 3.59
C SER A 45 -16.54 -2.65 3.05
N ARG A 46 -15.80 -1.73 3.70
CA ARG A 46 -14.42 -1.41 3.32
C ARG A 46 -13.51 -2.61 3.52
N LEU A 47 -13.61 -3.29 4.68
CA LEU A 47 -12.85 -4.51 4.96
C LEU A 47 -13.18 -5.62 3.96
N ARG A 48 -14.45 -5.78 3.60
CA ARG A 48 -14.90 -6.77 2.59
C ARG A 48 -14.24 -6.53 1.23
N ALA A 49 -14.21 -5.28 0.76
CA ALA A 49 -13.56 -4.90 -0.49
C ALA A 49 -12.04 -5.16 -0.44
N VAL A 50 -11.38 -4.81 0.66
CA VAL A 50 -9.94 -5.06 0.84
C VAL A 50 -9.63 -6.56 0.87
N ILE A 51 -10.46 -7.38 1.51
CA ILE A 51 -10.31 -8.84 1.50
C ILE A 51 -10.45 -9.42 0.08
N GLN A 52 -11.36 -8.87 -0.73
CA GLN A 52 -11.49 -9.25 -2.15
C GLN A 52 -10.21 -8.91 -2.93
N ASN A 53 -9.63 -7.73 -2.70
CA ASN A 53 -8.35 -7.34 -3.29
C ASN A 53 -7.19 -8.24 -2.82
N ALA A 54 -7.20 -8.67 -1.54
CA ALA A 54 -6.22 -9.63 -1.03
C ALA A 54 -6.31 -10.98 -1.75
N LYS A 55 -7.53 -11.47 -1.99
CA LYS A 55 -7.76 -12.73 -2.71
C LYS A 55 -7.32 -12.64 -4.17
N SER A 56 -7.54 -11.51 -4.86
CA SER A 56 -7.15 -11.34 -6.26
C SER A 56 -5.64 -11.43 -6.48
N VAL A 57 -4.82 -11.04 -5.49
CA VAL A 57 -3.35 -11.19 -5.53
C VAL A 57 -2.84 -12.53 -4.98
N ASN A 58 -3.73 -13.48 -4.70
CA ASN A 58 -3.42 -14.77 -4.07
C ASN A 58 -2.75 -14.63 -2.69
N MET A 59 -3.19 -13.65 -1.88
CA MET A 59 -2.77 -13.58 -0.49
C MET A 59 -3.30 -14.80 0.29
N PRO A 60 -2.47 -15.55 1.04
CA PRO A 60 -2.92 -16.63 1.89
C PRO A 60 -3.94 -16.15 2.93
N LYS A 61 -4.97 -16.96 3.20
CA LYS A 61 -6.04 -16.64 4.16
C LYS A 61 -5.50 -16.32 5.56
N ASP A 62 -4.54 -17.11 6.03
CA ASP A 62 -3.88 -16.91 7.33
C ASP A 62 -3.20 -15.54 7.45
N ASN A 63 -2.70 -14.97 6.35
CA ASN A 63 -2.11 -13.63 6.37
C ASN A 63 -3.17 -12.54 6.56
N ILE A 64 -4.35 -12.71 5.94
CA ILE A 64 -5.50 -11.81 6.06
C ILE A 64 -6.03 -11.85 7.49
N GLU A 65 -6.30 -13.05 8.01
CA GLU A 65 -6.81 -13.25 9.37
C GLU A 65 -5.84 -12.71 10.43
N ARG A 66 -4.52 -12.94 10.24
CA ARG A 66 -3.49 -12.39 11.12
C ARG A 66 -3.44 -10.86 11.07
N ALA A 67 -3.64 -10.25 9.90
CA ALA A 67 -3.68 -8.79 9.77
C ALA A 67 -4.90 -8.20 10.49
N ILE A 68 -6.08 -8.82 10.33
CA ILE A 68 -7.31 -8.42 11.02
C ILE A 68 -7.13 -8.50 12.54
N LYS A 69 -6.66 -9.65 13.05
CA LYS A 69 -6.45 -9.85 14.49
C LYS A 69 -5.49 -8.81 15.08
N ARG A 70 -4.34 -8.59 14.41
CA ARG A 70 -3.35 -7.58 14.85
C ARG A 70 -3.91 -6.16 14.87
N ALA A 71 -4.79 -5.83 13.93
CA ALA A 71 -5.44 -4.52 13.89
C ALA A 71 -6.46 -4.36 15.03
N SER A 72 -7.24 -5.40 15.32
CA SER A 72 -8.20 -5.42 16.44
C SER A 72 -7.53 -5.32 17.81
N ASP A 73 -6.35 -5.91 17.97
CA ASP A 73 -5.61 -5.92 19.25
C ASP A 73 -4.91 -4.56 19.57
N LYS A 74 -5.13 -3.51 18.77
CA LYS A 74 -4.56 -2.14 18.92
C LYS A 74 -3.03 -2.05 19.09
N SER A 75 -2.31 -3.14 18.86
CA SER A 75 -0.84 -3.20 19.02
C SER A 75 -0.07 -2.45 17.92
N GLN A 76 -0.74 -2.00 16.86
CA GLN A 76 -0.11 -1.27 15.75
C GLN A 76 -0.38 0.23 15.81
N GLY A 77 0.63 1.03 15.43
CA GLY A 77 0.50 2.47 15.24
C GLY A 77 -0.61 2.84 14.25
N ASP A 78 -1.13 4.06 14.38
CA ASP A 78 -2.18 4.57 13.50
C ASP A 78 -1.60 4.92 12.14
N PHE A 79 -2.00 4.16 11.13
CA PHE A 79 -1.80 4.56 9.74
C PHE A 79 -2.85 5.58 9.38
N LYS A 80 -2.41 6.69 8.79
CA LYS A 80 -3.27 7.72 8.23
C LYS A 80 -3.12 7.73 6.72
N GLU A 81 -4.24 7.94 6.04
CA GLU A 81 -4.25 8.21 4.61
C GLU A 81 -3.83 9.66 4.40
N VAL A 82 -2.80 9.84 3.56
CA VAL A 82 -2.27 11.15 3.19
C VAL A 82 -2.11 11.17 1.69
N LEU A 83 -2.68 12.21 1.09
CA LEU A 83 -2.57 12.50 -0.33
C LEU A 83 -1.41 13.46 -0.57
N PHE A 84 -0.52 13.10 -1.50
CA PHE A 84 0.53 13.98 -1.97
C PHE A 84 0.35 14.29 -3.43
N GLU A 85 0.67 15.52 -3.78
CA GLU A 85 0.45 16.07 -5.12
C GLU A 85 1.74 16.67 -5.63
N GLY A 86 1.95 16.61 -6.94
CA GLY A 86 3.13 17.20 -7.54
C GLY A 86 3.13 17.07 -9.05
N TYR A 87 4.23 17.54 -9.63
CA TYR A 87 4.44 17.56 -11.06
C TYR A 87 5.71 16.80 -11.42
N GLY A 88 5.61 15.90 -12.39
CA GLY A 88 6.76 15.24 -13.01
C GLY A 88 7.38 16.09 -14.13
N PRO A 89 8.36 15.53 -14.86
CA PRO A 89 8.90 16.13 -16.07
C PRO A 89 7.79 16.55 -17.03
N HIS A 90 8.00 17.69 -17.70
CA HIS A 90 7.04 18.24 -18.67
C HIS A 90 5.68 18.63 -18.08
N GLY A 91 5.58 18.83 -16.76
CA GLY A 91 4.36 19.31 -16.10
C GLY A 91 3.26 18.25 -15.94
N ILE A 92 3.61 16.96 -16.00
CA ILE A 92 2.65 15.87 -15.78
C ILE A 92 2.19 15.89 -14.33
N ALA A 93 0.88 16.06 -14.09
CA ALA A 93 0.28 15.98 -12.76
C ALA A 93 0.38 14.55 -12.19
N ILE A 94 0.82 14.43 -10.94
CA ILE A 94 0.98 13.17 -10.24
C ILE A 94 0.32 13.27 -8.87
N LEU A 95 -0.58 12.33 -8.60
CA LEU A 95 -1.24 12.17 -7.31
C LEU A 95 -0.78 10.85 -6.67
N VAL A 96 -0.33 10.94 -5.43
CA VAL A 96 0.25 9.83 -4.67
C VAL A 96 -0.55 9.64 -3.40
N GLU A 97 -1.44 8.65 -3.43
CA GLU A 97 -2.18 8.18 -2.27
C GLU A 97 -1.27 7.31 -1.38
N THR A 98 -1.19 7.63 -0.09
CA THR A 98 -0.30 6.93 0.83
C THR A 98 -0.96 6.58 2.15
N ALA A 99 -0.64 5.40 2.68
CA ALA A 99 -0.96 4.98 4.04
C ALA A 99 0.31 4.95 4.89
N THR A 100 0.42 5.86 5.85
CA THR A 100 1.65 6.06 6.65
C THR A 100 1.40 6.28 8.13
N ASP A 101 2.31 5.75 8.95
CA ASP A 101 2.42 5.99 10.38
C ASP A 101 3.33 7.18 10.71
N ASN A 102 4.06 7.71 9.71
CA ASN A 102 4.95 8.85 9.88
C ASN A 102 4.95 9.73 8.62
N ASN A 103 4.24 10.84 8.72
CA ASN A 103 4.10 11.79 7.61
C ASN A 103 5.45 12.41 7.20
N ASN A 104 6.27 12.84 8.17
CA ASN A 104 7.55 13.50 7.91
C ASN A 104 8.51 12.62 7.10
N ARG A 105 8.61 11.34 7.46
CA ARG A 105 9.41 10.34 6.72
C ARG A 105 8.88 10.17 5.29
N THR A 106 7.56 10.15 5.13
CA THR A 106 6.90 9.89 3.85
C THR A 106 7.08 11.05 2.89
N VAL A 107 6.84 12.28 3.37
CA VAL A 107 7.09 13.53 2.63
C VAL A 107 8.54 13.62 2.18
N ALA A 108 9.50 13.37 3.08
CA ALA A 108 10.92 13.45 2.76
C ALA A 108 11.32 12.47 1.64
N ASN A 109 10.83 11.23 1.70
CA ASN A 109 11.09 10.22 0.68
C ASN A 109 10.44 10.60 -0.67
N ILE A 110 9.18 11.00 -0.67
CA ILE A 110 8.47 11.39 -1.89
C ILE A 110 9.15 12.58 -2.55
N ARG A 111 9.45 13.63 -1.77
CA ARG A 111 10.18 14.80 -2.27
C ARG A 111 11.53 14.41 -2.88
N SER A 112 12.26 13.50 -2.26
CA SER A 112 13.53 12.99 -2.82
C SER A 112 13.34 12.34 -4.19
N TYR A 113 12.25 11.58 -4.41
CA TYR A 113 11.98 10.95 -5.69
C TYR A 113 11.57 11.93 -6.78
N PHE A 114 10.72 12.92 -6.46
CA PHE A 114 10.41 14.01 -7.40
C PHE A 114 11.68 14.76 -7.80
N ASN A 115 12.50 15.16 -6.83
CA ASN A 115 13.74 15.90 -7.09
C ASN A 115 14.74 15.11 -7.95
N LYS A 116 14.84 13.79 -7.77
CA LYS A 116 15.73 12.92 -8.57
C LYS A 116 15.30 12.77 -10.02
N LEU A 117 14.02 12.99 -10.32
CA LEU A 117 13.43 12.78 -11.63
C LEU A 117 12.92 14.09 -12.24
N ASN A 118 13.57 15.23 -11.93
CA ASN A 118 13.24 16.55 -12.49
C ASN A 118 11.75 16.95 -12.31
N GLY A 119 11.13 16.52 -11.22
CA GLY A 119 9.80 16.92 -10.80
C GLY A 119 9.81 17.75 -9.52
N SER A 120 8.64 18.21 -9.10
CA SER A 120 8.43 18.94 -7.85
C SER A 120 7.22 18.41 -7.09
N LEU A 121 7.34 18.35 -5.77
CA LEU A 121 6.20 18.11 -4.89
C LEU A 121 5.44 19.44 -4.73
N GLY A 122 4.14 19.43 -5.01
CA GLY A 122 3.23 20.56 -4.87
C GLY A 122 2.60 20.65 -3.49
N THR A 123 1.71 21.63 -3.32
CA THR A 123 0.83 21.75 -2.15
C THR A 123 -0.42 20.92 -2.35
N THR A 124 -1.09 20.54 -1.27
CA THR A 124 -2.43 19.91 -1.35
C THR A 124 -3.39 20.82 -2.13
N GLY A 125 -4.16 20.23 -3.05
CA GLY A 125 -5.09 20.91 -3.95
C GLY A 125 -4.46 21.49 -5.24
N SER A 126 -3.20 21.19 -5.53
CA SER A 126 -2.51 21.67 -6.74
C SER A 126 -2.95 20.96 -8.02
N VAL A 127 -3.41 19.70 -7.92
CA VAL A 127 -3.84 18.87 -9.06
C VAL A 127 -5.19 18.20 -8.83
N GLU A 128 -5.78 18.34 -7.64
CA GLU A 128 -7.07 17.72 -7.29
C GLU A 128 -8.25 18.21 -8.16
N PHE A 129 -8.15 19.41 -8.76
CA PHE A 129 -9.20 20.00 -9.58
C PHE A 129 -9.12 19.64 -11.08
N MET A 130 -8.09 18.90 -11.51
CA MET A 130 -7.89 18.46 -12.90
C MET A 130 -8.49 17.07 -13.14
#